data_AF-A0A9N9UF19-F1
#
_entry.id   AF-A0A9N9UF19-F1
#
_cell.length_a   1.000
_cell.length_b   1.000
_cell.length_c   1.000
_cell.angle_alpha   90.00
_cell.angle_beta   90.00
_cell.angle_gamma   90.00
#
_symmetry.space_group_name_H-M   'P 1'
#
loop_
_entity.id
_entity.type
_entity.pdbx_description
1 polymer ?
#
loop_
_entity_poly.entity_id
_entity_poly.type
_entity_poly.pdbx_seq_one_letter_code
_entity_poly.pdbx_strand_id
1 'polypeptide(L)'
;MVFVLLHQMPPRAALHWNWPLFSTSRVPTTRLSAGDYITEPGLTSLVIGASIGAIDVNPSTLLEGCTTGNCSFPSLIGDVSLSTTSICSKCIDAARYIRNWRVNETTIVGIPEVANFTDSSTARTNFFSKKQYSIEWARDDFDQYFLCILNAPVDNHTFLAATSPGCEYKNDTSRISKCVPSSATNILFDISGQLNVIANVFAPTCSFYWCMRHHKVEVVQGTLSEMLVAESPGFLTEPSLELYRDVSFWKPTCKVGDEVLGLTRAKTIGYDNESFKVQLKGSGTEQRDILASANCTVMTSSLGRPALQNTLAVLDSSYSYRGSVPVESIRQRWENNFCGPWSLTGLLNGGSMSFASTVSATARACTALTNRMREIMVQRNFLVDEFNLVAEPGGYIHGEVIQTAVCTEFLWRWLLGPALILLVTFAFLMYSVVRSVVRRNLEPLWKNSLLSALYLNPGSESLASEDSNMELKKRADSDIVALTKTSENTWELLKEEDHGDESQRGTEYEMVMDWSEREQ
;
A
#
# COMPACT_ATOMS: atom_id res chain seq x y z
N MET A 1 6.52 54.68 -1.64
CA MET A 1 6.69 54.50 -0.19
C MET A 1 6.02 53.18 0.19
N VAL A 2 6.78 52.09 0.16
CA VAL A 2 6.42 50.78 0.69
C VAL A 2 7.69 50.30 1.39
N PHE A 3 7.69 50.38 2.72
CA PHE A 3 8.78 49.87 3.55
C PHE A 3 8.59 48.35 3.66
N VAL A 4 9.46 47.58 3.02
CA VAL A 4 9.61 46.15 3.33
C VAL A 4 10.78 46.03 4.30
N LEU A 5 10.45 45.83 5.57
CA LEU A 5 11.39 45.51 6.65
C LEU A 5 11.96 44.10 6.42
N LEU A 6 13.22 44.03 5.99
CA LEU A 6 14.02 42.80 6.04
C LEU A 6 14.69 42.70 7.42
N HIS A 7 14.09 41.92 8.32
CA HIS A 7 14.77 41.45 9.52
C HIS A 7 15.76 40.35 9.14
N GLN A 8 17.05 40.60 9.36
CA GLN A 8 18.07 39.56 9.50
C GLN A 8 17.75 38.72 10.75
N MET A 9 17.48 37.42 10.57
CA MET A 9 17.52 36.46 11.67
C MET A 9 18.96 35.94 11.83
N PRO A 10 19.51 35.87 13.06
CA PRO A 10 20.76 35.20 13.31
C PRO A 10 20.57 33.66 13.31
N PRO A 11 21.64 32.87 13.08
CA PRO A 11 21.57 31.43 13.13
C PRO A 11 21.30 30.96 14.56
N ARG A 12 20.22 30.20 14.76
CA ARG A 12 19.94 29.51 16.03
C ARG A 12 20.98 28.40 16.22
N ALA A 13 21.77 28.53 17.28
CA ALA A 13 22.53 27.42 17.83
C ALA A 13 21.56 26.33 18.30
N ALA A 14 21.73 25.12 17.77
CA ALA A 14 20.99 23.93 18.22
C ALA A 14 21.55 23.48 19.58
N LEU A 15 20.80 23.76 20.64
CA LEU A 15 21.00 23.15 21.95
C LEU A 15 20.45 21.72 21.91
N HIS A 16 21.35 20.74 21.86
CA HIS A 16 21.04 19.33 22.09
C HIS A 16 20.63 19.13 23.55
N TRP A 17 19.32 18.93 23.78
CA TRP A 17 18.81 18.37 25.03
C TRP A 17 18.71 16.86 24.89
N ASN A 18 19.62 16.13 25.56
CA ASN A 18 19.51 14.68 25.73
C ASN A 18 18.45 14.39 26.78
N TRP A 19 17.23 14.04 26.36
CA TRP A 19 16.27 13.35 27.20
C TRP A 19 16.50 11.83 27.10
N PRO A 20 16.51 11.09 28.22
CA PRO A 20 16.56 9.63 28.17
C PRO A 20 15.22 9.11 27.67
N LEU A 21 15.18 8.69 26.40
CA LEU A 21 14.06 7.98 25.81
C LEU A 21 13.95 6.58 26.44
N PHE A 22 13.04 6.42 27.41
CA PHE A 22 12.47 5.11 27.70
C PHE A 22 11.51 4.74 26.56
N SER A 23 12.06 4.14 25.49
CA SER A 23 11.28 3.53 24.41
C SER A 23 10.74 2.18 24.89
N THR A 24 9.59 2.16 25.55
CA THR A 24 8.77 0.95 25.57
C THR A 24 8.00 0.89 24.25
N SER A 25 8.58 0.22 23.26
CA SER A 25 7.90 -0.13 22.00
C SER A 25 6.70 -1.04 22.32
N ARG A 26 5.54 -0.45 22.61
CA ARG A 26 4.27 -1.18 22.70
C ARG A 26 3.70 -1.30 21.29
N VAL A 27 3.63 -2.54 20.80
CA VAL A 27 3.04 -2.85 19.49
C VAL A 27 1.53 -2.61 19.54
N PRO A 28 0.91 -2.02 18.49
CA PRO A 28 -0.50 -1.63 18.54
C PRO A 28 -1.41 -2.84 18.37
N THR A 29 -2.54 -2.76 19.06
CA THR A 29 -3.65 -3.69 18.94
C THR A 29 -4.25 -3.61 17.53
N THR A 30 -4.36 -4.75 16.84
CA THR A 30 -5.17 -4.91 15.62
C THR A 30 -6.58 -4.36 15.84
N ARG A 31 -7.24 -3.84 14.79
CA ARG A 31 -8.64 -3.40 14.86
C ARG A 31 -9.52 -4.55 15.40
N LEU A 32 -9.85 -4.47 16.68
CA LEU A 32 -10.84 -5.29 17.34
C LEU A 32 -12.14 -4.49 17.26
N SER A 33 -13.13 -5.00 16.52
CA SER A 33 -14.50 -4.50 16.66
C SER A 33 -14.94 -4.73 18.11
N ALA A 34 -15.84 -3.89 18.62
CA ALA A 34 -16.41 -4.07 19.95
C ALA A 34 -17.13 -5.42 20.02
N GLY A 35 -16.57 -6.36 20.78
CA GLY A 35 -17.10 -7.72 20.96
C GLY A 35 -16.58 -8.70 19.92
N ASP A 36 -15.86 -9.71 20.39
CA ASP A 36 -15.31 -10.87 19.66
C ASP A 36 -14.18 -10.58 18.66
N TYR A 37 -13.20 -11.49 18.63
CA TYR A 37 -12.06 -11.53 17.70
C TYR A 37 -12.52 -11.84 16.27
N ILE A 38 -13.41 -10.99 15.73
CA ILE A 38 -13.93 -11.12 14.38
C ILE A 38 -12.83 -10.68 13.44
N THR A 39 -12.27 -11.66 12.76
CA THR A 39 -11.29 -11.45 11.70
C THR A 39 -11.99 -10.74 10.56
N GLU A 40 -11.34 -9.71 10.02
CA GLU A 40 -11.82 -9.06 8.81
C GLU A 40 -12.11 -10.13 7.74
N PRO A 41 -13.30 -10.17 7.11
CA PRO A 41 -13.64 -11.18 6.11
C PRO A 41 -12.61 -11.28 4.97
N GLY A 42 -11.95 -10.15 4.66
CA GLY A 42 -10.85 -10.08 3.70
C GLY A 42 -9.61 -10.89 4.09
N LEU A 43 -9.31 -11.04 5.39
CA LEU A 43 -8.18 -11.86 5.86
C LEU A 43 -8.44 -13.34 5.60
N THR A 44 -9.65 -13.81 5.92
CA THR A 44 -10.06 -15.20 5.72
C THR A 44 -10.07 -15.58 4.24
N SER A 45 -10.63 -14.73 3.38
CA SER A 45 -10.64 -14.97 1.93
C SER A 45 -9.23 -14.95 1.33
N LEU A 46 -8.35 -14.09 1.85
CA LEU A 46 -6.95 -13.98 1.42
C LEU A 46 -6.14 -15.22 1.82
N VAL A 47 -6.32 -15.74 3.04
CA VAL A 47 -5.72 -17.02 3.49
C VAL A 47 -6.15 -18.17 2.60
N ILE A 48 -7.45 -18.27 2.34
CA ILE A 48 -8.03 -19.29 1.46
C ILE A 48 -7.46 -19.17 0.05
N GLY A 49 -7.55 -17.99 -0.55
CA GLY A 49 -7.10 -17.73 -1.91
C GLY A 49 -5.61 -17.97 -2.11
N ALA A 50 -4.78 -17.61 -1.13
CA ALA A 50 -3.35 -17.91 -1.14
C ALA A 50 -3.06 -19.40 -0.98
N SER A 51 -3.78 -20.09 -0.10
CA SER A 51 -3.60 -21.54 0.12
C SER A 51 -3.86 -22.33 -1.17
N ILE A 52 -4.91 -21.98 -1.91
CA ILE A 52 -5.27 -22.63 -3.18
C ILE A 52 -4.47 -22.09 -4.38
N GLY A 53 -3.72 -20.99 -4.21
CA GLY A 53 -2.97 -20.36 -5.30
C GLY A 53 -3.79 -19.53 -6.26
N ALA A 54 -5.01 -19.15 -5.87
CA ALA A 54 -5.86 -18.23 -6.63
C ALA A 54 -5.44 -16.77 -6.48
N ILE A 55 -4.68 -16.45 -5.43
CA ILE A 55 -4.15 -15.11 -5.18
C ILE A 55 -2.64 -15.18 -5.30
N ASP A 56 -2.09 -14.27 -6.11
CA ASP A 56 -0.67 -14.00 -6.12
C ASP A 56 -0.28 -13.32 -4.80
N VAL A 57 0.52 -14.00 -4.01
CA VAL A 57 1.02 -13.49 -2.71
C VAL A 57 2.24 -12.59 -2.89
N ASN A 58 2.50 -12.14 -4.12
CA ASN A 58 3.63 -11.28 -4.45
C ASN A 58 3.68 -10.06 -3.52
N PRO A 59 4.80 -9.87 -2.80
CA PRO A 59 4.93 -8.81 -1.82
C PRO A 59 5.39 -7.54 -2.53
N SER A 60 4.52 -6.59 -2.86
CA SER A 60 4.94 -5.20 -3.10
C SER A 60 3.78 -4.27 -3.52
N THR A 61 3.04 -3.77 -2.55
CA THR A 61 2.38 -2.46 -2.68
C THR A 61 2.82 -1.59 -1.50
N LEU A 62 4.13 -1.45 -1.31
CA LEU A 62 4.72 -0.69 -0.20
C LEU A 62 5.87 0.22 -0.67
N LEU A 63 5.66 0.97 -1.75
CA LEU A 63 6.57 2.06 -2.13
C LEU A 63 5.79 3.31 -2.54
N GLU A 64 5.18 3.96 -1.54
CA GLU A 64 4.85 5.37 -1.68
C GLU A 64 6.16 6.17 -1.47
N GLY A 65 6.76 6.66 -2.56
CA GLY A 65 7.92 7.58 -2.48
C GLY A 65 9.19 7.18 -3.24
N CYS A 66 9.32 5.95 -3.77
CA CYS A 66 10.47 5.56 -4.60
C CYS A 66 10.17 5.58 -6.11
N THR A 67 9.63 6.70 -6.60
CA THR A 67 9.22 6.81 -8.01
C THR A 67 10.39 6.74 -9.00
N THR A 68 11.61 7.03 -8.56
CA THR A 68 12.82 6.98 -9.40
C THR A 68 13.39 5.57 -9.54
N GLY A 69 12.93 4.61 -8.73
CA GLY A 69 13.53 3.27 -8.63
C GLY A 69 14.93 3.25 -8.02
N ASN A 70 15.48 4.39 -7.61
CA ASN A 70 16.82 4.52 -7.04
C ASN A 70 16.76 4.78 -5.52
N CYS A 71 16.18 3.82 -4.80
CA CYS A 71 16.17 3.83 -3.35
C CYS A 71 17.08 2.74 -2.81
N SER A 72 17.87 3.11 -1.83
CA SER A 72 18.73 2.22 -1.09
C SER A 72 18.20 2.06 0.33
N PHE A 73 18.30 0.85 0.86
CA PHE A 73 17.96 0.54 2.24
C PHE A 73 19.26 0.18 2.95
N PRO A 74 19.71 0.97 3.94
CA PRO A 74 20.95 0.69 4.63
C PRO A 74 20.86 -0.69 5.29
N SER A 75 21.96 -1.45 5.21
CA SER A 75 22.04 -2.72 5.93
C SER A 75 22.06 -2.46 7.44
N LEU A 76 21.14 -3.10 8.15
CA LEU A 76 21.13 -3.13 9.61
C LEU A 76 22.31 -3.96 10.11
N ILE A 77 22.50 -5.16 9.55
CA ILE A 77 23.61 -6.09 9.84
C ILE A 77 23.84 -7.02 8.66
N GLY A 78 25.07 -7.03 8.14
CA GLY A 78 25.45 -7.94 7.05
C GLY A 78 24.64 -7.64 5.79
N ASP A 79 23.81 -8.57 5.36
CA ASP A 79 22.91 -8.41 4.19
C ASP A 79 21.46 -8.08 4.57
N VAL A 80 21.15 -7.94 5.86
CA VAL A 80 19.78 -7.67 6.33
C VAL A 80 19.52 -6.16 6.33
N SER A 81 18.57 -5.69 5.53
CA SER A 81 18.12 -4.28 5.54
C SER A 81 16.75 -4.08 6.18
N LEU A 82 15.93 -5.13 6.29
CA LEU A 82 14.61 -5.08 6.92
C LEU A 82 14.40 -6.28 7.84
N SER A 83 13.74 -6.07 8.96
CA SER A 83 13.25 -7.15 9.82
C SER A 83 11.79 -6.91 10.16
N THR A 84 10.96 -7.93 9.93
CA THR A 84 9.51 -7.85 10.06
C THR A 84 8.99 -8.99 10.92
N THR A 85 8.05 -8.68 11.79
CA THR A 85 7.20 -9.71 12.40
C THR A 85 6.32 -10.33 11.31
N SER A 86 6.14 -11.64 11.37
CA SER A 86 5.45 -12.42 10.34
C SER A 86 4.85 -13.69 10.91
N ILE A 87 3.98 -14.33 10.13
CA ILE A 87 3.57 -15.72 10.35
C ILE A 87 4.41 -16.60 9.44
N CYS A 88 4.95 -17.67 10.00
CA CYS A 88 5.68 -18.70 9.29
C CYS A 88 4.98 -20.04 9.45
N SER A 89 5.34 -20.99 8.59
CA SER A 89 4.93 -22.38 8.73
C SER A 89 6.11 -23.32 8.60
N LYS A 90 6.02 -24.42 9.34
CA LYS A 90 6.92 -25.56 9.24
C LYS A 90 6.07 -26.82 9.32
N CYS A 91 6.33 -27.77 8.44
CA CYS A 91 5.61 -29.03 8.40
C CYS A 91 6.56 -30.22 8.52
N ILE A 92 6.02 -31.32 9.03
CA ILE A 92 6.62 -32.65 9.00
C ILE A 92 5.69 -33.62 8.26
N ASP A 93 6.27 -34.65 7.66
CA ASP A 93 5.50 -35.75 7.08
C ASP A 93 5.20 -36.78 8.18
N ALA A 94 3.97 -36.77 8.67
CA ALA A 94 3.53 -37.69 9.70
C ALA A 94 2.90 -38.98 9.12
N ALA A 95 3.14 -39.30 7.84
CA ALA A 95 2.62 -40.51 7.23
C ALA A 95 3.04 -41.80 7.97
N ARG A 96 4.20 -41.82 8.64
CA ARG A 96 4.65 -42.97 9.44
C ARG A 96 3.76 -43.28 10.65
N TYR A 97 2.96 -42.31 11.10
CA TYR A 97 2.05 -42.45 12.23
C TYR A 97 0.66 -42.90 11.80
N ILE A 98 0.40 -43.00 10.49
CA ILE A 98 -0.85 -43.55 9.97
C ILE A 98 -0.93 -45.01 10.39
N ARG A 99 -2.04 -45.35 11.03
CA ARG A 99 -2.41 -46.71 11.38
C ARG A 99 -3.76 -47.03 10.78
N ASN A 100 -3.96 -48.29 10.46
CA ASN A 100 -5.26 -48.85 10.22
C ASN A 100 -5.70 -49.65 11.46
N TRP A 101 -6.94 -49.47 11.88
CA TRP A 101 -7.54 -50.31 12.92
C TRP A 101 -8.99 -50.58 12.57
N ARG A 102 -9.54 -51.67 13.10
CA ARG A 102 -10.94 -52.03 12.86
C ARG A 102 -11.76 -51.76 14.11
N VAL A 103 -12.90 -51.10 13.92
CA VAL A 103 -13.93 -50.94 14.95
C VAL A 103 -15.20 -51.54 14.38
N ASN A 104 -15.64 -52.68 14.93
CA ASN A 104 -16.67 -53.53 14.34
C ASN A 104 -16.27 -53.97 12.90
N GLU A 105 -17.11 -53.66 11.91
CA GLU A 105 -16.86 -53.92 10.49
C GLU A 105 -16.26 -52.72 9.75
N THR A 106 -16.01 -51.61 10.44
CA THR A 106 -15.45 -50.39 9.82
C THR A 106 -13.94 -50.38 9.96
N THR A 107 -13.23 -50.32 8.83
CA THR A 107 -11.81 -50.01 8.83
C THR A 107 -11.63 -48.51 9.02
N ILE A 108 -10.87 -48.13 10.03
CA ILE A 108 -10.51 -46.74 10.31
C ILE A 108 -9.07 -46.55 9.91
N VAL A 109 -8.83 -45.50 9.14
CA VAL A 109 -7.51 -45.05 8.73
C VAL A 109 -7.25 -43.72 9.40
N GLY A 110 -6.11 -43.60 10.06
CA GLY A 110 -5.65 -42.31 10.49
C GLY A 110 -4.55 -42.33 11.52
N ILE A 111 -4.36 -41.21 12.17
CA ILE A 111 -3.44 -41.04 13.29
C ILE A 111 -4.30 -41.15 14.56
N PRO A 112 -4.05 -42.15 15.43
CA PRO A 112 -4.83 -42.35 16.65
C PRO A 112 -4.99 -41.04 17.44
N GLU A 113 -6.20 -40.76 17.91
CA GLU A 113 -6.57 -39.57 18.71
C GLU A 113 -6.45 -38.20 18.01
N VAL A 114 -5.85 -38.15 16.82
CA VAL A 114 -5.57 -36.90 16.09
C VAL A 114 -6.55 -36.71 14.95
N ALA A 115 -6.48 -37.57 13.93
CA ALA A 115 -7.28 -37.45 12.72
C ALA A 115 -7.58 -38.84 12.18
N ASN A 116 -8.83 -39.08 11.79
CA ASN A 116 -9.22 -40.33 11.18
C ASN A 116 -10.28 -40.13 10.11
N PHE A 117 -10.40 -41.15 9.28
CA PHE A 117 -11.55 -41.34 8.42
C PHE A 117 -11.93 -42.81 8.33
N THR A 118 -13.22 -43.04 8.10
CA THR A 118 -13.83 -44.36 8.14
C THR A 118 -14.14 -44.87 6.73
N ASP A 119 -13.82 -46.13 6.53
CA ASP A 119 -14.19 -46.93 5.36
C ASP A 119 -15.44 -47.75 5.70
N SER A 120 -16.57 -47.09 5.87
CA SER A 120 -17.85 -47.78 6.07
C SER A 120 -18.71 -47.63 4.82
N SER A 121 -19.17 -48.76 4.27
CA SER A 121 -20.11 -48.86 3.14
C SER A 121 -21.40 -48.06 3.34
N THR A 122 -21.80 -47.83 4.60
CA THR A 122 -22.99 -47.05 4.99
C THR A 122 -22.70 -45.61 5.41
N ALA A 123 -21.42 -45.23 5.55
CA ALA A 123 -21.02 -43.93 6.07
C ALA A 123 -20.42 -43.08 4.95
N ARG A 124 -20.63 -41.77 5.04
CA ARG A 124 -19.95 -40.79 4.20
C ARG A 124 -18.44 -40.98 4.39
N THR A 125 -17.77 -41.63 3.43
CA THR A 125 -16.32 -41.83 3.49
C THR A 125 -15.65 -40.47 3.38
N ASN A 126 -14.99 -40.03 4.45
CA ASN A 126 -14.27 -38.76 4.47
C ASN A 126 -12.88 -39.00 3.89
N PHE A 127 -12.58 -38.58 2.65
CA PHE A 127 -11.21 -38.76 2.09
C PHE A 127 -10.23 -37.68 2.55
N PHE A 128 -10.69 -36.76 3.38
CA PHE A 128 -9.91 -35.66 3.92
C PHE A 128 -10.41 -35.35 5.33
N SER A 129 -9.47 -35.33 6.27
CA SER A 129 -9.70 -34.97 7.66
C SER A 129 -8.62 -33.97 8.04
N LYS A 130 -9.03 -32.78 8.46
CA LYS A 130 -8.15 -31.81 9.10
C LYS A 130 -8.64 -31.61 10.51
N LYS A 131 -7.69 -31.58 11.44
CA LYS A 131 -7.94 -31.53 12.87
C LYS A 131 -6.91 -30.57 13.49
N GLN A 132 -7.39 -29.65 14.33
CA GLN A 132 -6.57 -28.72 15.12
C GLN A 132 -6.21 -29.33 16.49
N TYR A 133 -4.94 -29.71 16.70
CA TYR A 133 -4.50 -30.43 17.92
C TYR A 133 -3.07 -30.07 18.31
N SER A 134 -2.68 -30.42 19.55
CA SER A 134 -1.26 -30.52 19.91
C SER A 134 -0.58 -31.56 19.01
N ILE A 135 0.64 -31.24 18.60
CA ILE A 135 1.47 -32.08 17.72
C ILE A 135 2.56 -32.82 18.50
N GLU A 136 2.47 -32.82 19.84
CA GLU A 136 3.40 -33.50 20.75
C GLU A 136 3.49 -35.01 20.50
N TRP A 137 2.46 -35.64 19.93
CA TRP A 137 2.49 -37.05 19.55
C TRP A 137 3.54 -37.36 18.46
N ALA A 138 3.95 -36.35 17.69
CA ALA A 138 4.98 -36.47 16.66
C ALA A 138 6.36 -35.98 17.11
N ARG A 139 6.56 -35.79 18.43
CA ARG A 139 7.77 -35.14 18.98
C ARG A 139 9.08 -35.78 18.56
N ASP A 140 9.08 -37.10 18.37
CA ASP A 140 10.27 -37.85 17.97
C ASP A 140 10.74 -37.55 16.53
N ASP A 141 9.91 -36.92 15.69
CA ASP A 141 10.27 -36.48 14.34
C ASP A 141 10.70 -35.02 14.25
N PHE A 142 10.60 -34.28 15.35
CA PHE A 142 10.90 -32.86 15.33
C PHE A 142 12.40 -32.63 15.34
N ASP A 143 12.87 -31.93 14.30
CA ASP A 143 14.20 -31.34 14.34
C ASP A 143 14.29 -30.31 15.49
N GLN A 144 15.50 -29.96 15.92
CA GLN A 144 15.69 -29.02 17.03
C GLN A 144 15.00 -27.67 16.78
N TYR A 145 14.89 -27.24 15.52
CA TYR A 145 14.21 -26.00 15.17
C TYR A 145 12.69 -26.14 15.34
N PHE A 146 12.13 -27.28 14.96
CA PHE A 146 10.73 -27.61 15.13
C PHE A 146 10.38 -27.67 16.63
N LEU A 147 11.25 -28.22 17.47
CA LEU A 147 11.06 -28.16 18.92
C LEU A 147 11.03 -26.71 19.47
N CYS A 148 11.79 -25.79 18.88
CA CYS A 148 11.77 -24.37 19.28
C CYS A 148 10.44 -23.69 18.94
N ILE A 149 9.86 -23.95 17.76
CA ILE A 149 8.61 -23.31 17.33
C ILE A 149 7.39 -23.78 18.14
N LEU A 150 7.45 -24.97 18.78
CA LEU A 150 6.38 -25.48 19.65
C LEU A 150 6.13 -24.62 20.88
N ASN A 151 7.06 -23.74 21.23
CA ASN A 151 6.88 -22.81 22.35
C ASN A 151 5.99 -21.62 22.00
N ALA A 152 5.80 -21.31 20.72
CA ALA A 152 4.96 -20.19 20.27
C ALA A 152 4.10 -20.49 19.01
N PRO A 153 3.43 -21.66 18.92
CA PRO A 153 2.55 -21.93 17.81
C PRO A 153 1.34 -21.02 17.90
N VAL A 154 1.02 -20.35 16.80
CA VAL A 154 -0.28 -19.73 16.59
C VAL A 154 -1.30 -20.85 16.49
N ASP A 155 -1.06 -21.79 15.59
CA ASP A 155 -1.97 -22.90 15.35
C ASP A 155 -1.25 -24.13 14.80
N ASN A 156 -1.77 -25.30 15.12
CA ASN A 156 -1.24 -26.58 14.68
C ASN A 156 -2.30 -27.36 13.92
N HIS A 157 -1.95 -27.84 12.74
CA HIS A 157 -2.85 -28.53 11.86
C HIS A 157 -2.26 -29.84 11.39
N THR A 158 -3.01 -30.92 11.57
CA THR A 158 -2.71 -32.20 10.92
C THR A 158 -3.74 -32.42 9.82
N PHE A 159 -3.23 -32.55 8.60
CA PHE A 159 -4.01 -32.96 7.46
C PHE A 159 -3.85 -34.47 7.32
N LEU A 160 -4.94 -35.16 6.99
CA LEU A 160 -4.94 -36.58 6.67
C LEU A 160 -5.82 -36.74 5.43
N ALA A 161 -5.23 -37.18 4.33
CA ALA A 161 -5.97 -37.25 3.07
C ALA A 161 -5.52 -38.39 2.18
N ALA A 162 -6.48 -38.95 1.44
CA ALA A 162 -6.19 -39.85 0.33
C ALA A 162 -5.72 -39.05 -0.89
N THR A 163 -4.77 -39.61 -1.63
CA THR A 163 -4.15 -38.98 -2.78
C THR A 163 -3.92 -39.97 -3.92
N SER A 164 -3.95 -39.45 -5.14
CA SER A 164 -3.75 -40.20 -6.37
C SER A 164 -2.32 -40.15 -6.95
N PRO A 165 -1.49 -39.12 -6.71
CA PRO A 165 -0.06 -39.15 -7.01
C PRO A 165 0.62 -40.45 -6.56
N GLY A 166 1.35 -41.06 -7.49
CA GLY A 166 2.02 -42.35 -7.29
C GLY A 166 1.14 -43.57 -7.60
N CYS A 167 -0.11 -43.37 -8.02
CA CYS A 167 -1.01 -44.44 -8.44
C CYS A 167 -1.07 -44.61 -9.96
N GLU A 168 -1.01 -45.86 -10.41
CA GLU A 168 -1.20 -46.29 -11.79
C GLU A 168 -2.69 -46.56 -12.05
N TYR A 169 -3.16 -46.16 -13.22
CA TYR A 169 -4.56 -46.33 -13.64
C TYR A 169 -4.67 -47.37 -14.75
N LYS A 170 -5.73 -48.19 -14.70
CA LYS A 170 -6.06 -49.12 -15.78
C LYS A 170 -6.82 -48.37 -16.88
N ASN A 171 -6.23 -48.34 -18.09
CA ASN A 171 -6.43 -47.37 -19.19
C ASN A 171 -7.85 -46.87 -19.53
N ASP A 172 -8.94 -47.57 -19.21
CA ASP A 172 -10.30 -47.15 -19.61
C ASP A 172 -11.30 -46.94 -18.46
N THR A 173 -10.98 -47.34 -17.23
CA THR A 173 -11.99 -47.36 -16.14
C THR A 173 -11.73 -46.35 -15.04
N SER A 174 -10.65 -45.56 -15.14
CA SER A 174 -10.17 -44.70 -14.03
C SER A 174 -9.99 -45.46 -12.71
N ARG A 175 -9.90 -46.79 -12.76
CA ARG A 175 -9.60 -47.66 -11.62
C ARG A 175 -8.11 -47.67 -11.38
N ILE A 176 -7.73 -47.46 -10.13
CA ILE A 176 -6.35 -47.54 -9.70
C ILE A 176 -5.96 -49.02 -9.64
N SER A 177 -4.95 -49.42 -10.42
CA SER A 177 -4.44 -50.79 -10.46
C SER A 177 -3.43 -51.05 -9.34
N LYS A 178 -2.58 -50.05 -9.07
CA LYS A 178 -1.48 -50.13 -8.11
C LYS A 178 -1.11 -48.73 -7.67
N CYS A 179 -0.79 -48.54 -6.39
CA CYS A 179 -0.07 -47.36 -5.95
C CYS A 179 1.35 -47.75 -5.56
N VAL A 180 2.32 -47.01 -6.07
CA VAL A 180 3.67 -47.00 -5.54
C VAL A 180 3.61 -46.13 -4.28
N PRO A 181 3.86 -46.71 -3.09
CA PRO A 181 3.82 -45.94 -1.85
C PRO A 181 4.89 -44.86 -1.92
N SER A 182 4.46 -43.60 -1.98
CA SER A 182 5.34 -42.45 -1.77
C SER A 182 5.69 -42.27 -0.29
N SER A 183 4.87 -42.86 0.59
CA SER A 183 5.05 -42.96 2.03
C SER A 183 4.42 -44.27 2.55
N ALA A 184 4.75 -44.69 3.76
CA ALA A 184 4.78 -46.08 4.24
C ALA A 184 3.51 -46.96 4.16
N THR A 185 2.34 -46.45 3.75
CA THR A 185 1.09 -47.22 3.79
C THR A 185 0.24 -47.06 2.54
N ASN A 186 0.23 -48.08 1.68
CA ASN A 186 -0.86 -48.30 0.73
C ASN A 186 -2.09 -48.76 1.51
N ILE A 187 -3.23 -48.12 1.30
CA ILE A 187 -4.47 -48.51 1.98
C ILE A 187 -5.46 -49.05 0.95
N LEU A 188 -5.96 -50.24 1.26
CA LEU A 188 -7.06 -50.89 0.57
C LEU A 188 -8.35 -50.50 1.28
N PHE A 189 -9.19 -49.74 0.58
CA PHE A 189 -10.56 -49.44 1.01
C PHE A 189 -11.48 -50.52 0.45
N ASP A 190 -12.19 -51.23 1.32
CA ASP A 190 -13.19 -52.23 0.96
C ASP A 190 -14.57 -51.57 0.91
N ILE A 191 -14.92 -51.09 -0.28
CA ILE A 191 -16.21 -50.47 -0.51
C ILE A 191 -17.20 -51.56 -0.88
N SER A 192 -17.96 -52.02 0.12
CA SER A 192 -19.15 -52.85 -0.05
C SER A 192 -18.91 -54.17 -0.81
N GLY A 193 -17.76 -54.83 -0.59
CA GLY A 193 -17.52 -56.20 -1.02
C GLY A 193 -17.35 -56.41 -2.54
N GLN A 194 -17.23 -55.34 -3.34
CA GLN A 194 -17.06 -55.45 -4.80
C GLN A 194 -15.91 -54.64 -5.39
N LEU A 195 -15.37 -53.64 -4.68
CA LEU A 195 -14.27 -52.79 -5.18
C LEU A 195 -13.26 -52.46 -4.09
N ASN A 196 -12.10 -53.11 -4.17
CA ASN A 196 -10.90 -52.70 -3.45
C ASN A 196 -10.35 -51.43 -4.11
N VAL A 197 -10.61 -50.29 -3.49
CA VAL A 197 -10.04 -49.01 -3.94
C VAL A 197 -8.69 -48.84 -3.27
N ILE A 198 -7.62 -48.79 -4.05
CA ILE A 198 -6.27 -48.52 -3.55
C ILE A 198 -6.02 -47.03 -3.69
N ALA A 199 -5.60 -46.37 -2.61
CA ALA A 199 -5.10 -45.01 -2.67
C ALA A 199 -3.85 -44.86 -1.79
N ASN A 200 -2.99 -43.91 -2.16
CA ASN A 200 -1.96 -43.42 -1.27
C ASN A 200 -2.62 -42.53 -0.21
N VAL A 201 -2.08 -42.52 1.00
CA VAL A 201 -2.50 -41.61 2.06
C VAL A 201 -1.28 -40.85 2.52
N PHE A 202 -1.45 -39.56 2.79
CA PHE A 202 -0.38 -38.71 3.32
C PHE A 202 -0.94 -37.92 4.50
N ALA A 203 -0.05 -37.59 5.44
CA ALA A 203 -0.43 -36.89 6.65
C ALA A 203 0.54 -35.75 7.01
N PRO A 204 0.50 -34.61 6.31
CA PRO A 204 1.30 -33.45 6.67
C PRO A 204 0.79 -32.87 7.99
N THR A 205 1.71 -32.68 8.93
CA THR A 205 1.45 -31.93 10.16
C THR A 205 2.21 -30.62 10.10
N CYS A 206 1.49 -29.50 10.04
CA CYS A 206 2.03 -28.16 9.89
C CYS A 206 1.74 -27.31 11.13
N SER A 207 2.73 -26.55 11.58
CA SER A 207 2.57 -25.53 12.61
C SER A 207 2.66 -24.14 11.97
N PHE A 208 1.68 -23.30 12.25
CA PHE A 208 1.72 -21.86 12.03
C PHE A 208 2.27 -21.22 13.30
N TYR A 209 3.34 -20.45 13.19
CA TYR A 209 3.99 -19.83 14.34
C TYR A 209 4.39 -18.39 14.02
N TRP A 210 4.50 -17.60 15.08
CA TRP A 210 5.07 -16.27 14.98
C TRP A 210 6.56 -16.37 14.72
N CYS A 211 7.04 -15.58 13.77
CA CYS A 211 8.45 -15.53 13.40
C CYS A 211 8.85 -14.11 13.04
N MET A 212 10.14 -13.81 13.17
CA MET A 212 10.74 -12.63 12.57
C MET A 212 11.49 -13.04 11.31
N ARG A 213 11.14 -12.40 10.19
CA ARG A 213 11.83 -12.58 8.92
C ARG A 213 12.77 -11.41 8.67
N HIS A 214 13.98 -11.74 8.27
CA HIS A 214 15.05 -10.81 7.98
C HIS A 214 15.27 -10.80 6.48
N HIS A 215 15.05 -9.65 5.87
CA HIS A 215 15.09 -9.48 4.42
C HIS A 215 16.24 -8.58 4.00
N LYS A 216 16.82 -8.92 2.86
CA LYS A 216 17.56 -7.97 2.02
C LYS A 216 16.54 -7.35 1.08
N VAL A 217 16.43 -6.04 1.14
CA VAL A 217 15.47 -5.26 0.37
C VAL A 217 16.20 -4.47 -0.69
N GLU A 218 15.77 -4.63 -1.93
CA GLU A 218 16.29 -3.91 -3.09
C GLU A 218 15.11 -3.39 -3.92
N VAL A 219 15.28 -2.27 -4.64
CA VAL A 219 14.28 -1.80 -5.59
C VAL A 219 14.72 -2.20 -6.99
N VAL A 220 14.01 -3.13 -7.61
CA VAL A 220 14.28 -3.61 -8.98
C VAL A 220 13.18 -3.06 -9.89
N GLN A 221 13.54 -2.17 -10.81
CA GLN A 221 12.60 -1.57 -11.77
C GLN A 221 11.40 -0.85 -11.11
N GLY A 222 11.63 -0.19 -9.96
CA GLY A 222 10.57 0.48 -9.21
C GLY A 222 9.70 -0.46 -8.37
N THR A 223 9.97 -1.77 -8.37
CA THR A 223 9.31 -2.75 -7.52
C THR A 223 10.19 -3.11 -6.33
N LEU A 224 9.62 -3.11 -5.13
CA LEU A 224 10.31 -3.57 -3.92
C LEU A 224 10.53 -5.08 -4.02
N SER A 225 11.79 -5.51 -4.05
CA SER A 225 12.19 -6.91 -4.01
C SER A 225 12.70 -7.25 -2.62
N GLU A 226 11.99 -8.15 -1.93
CA GLU A 226 12.38 -8.66 -0.62
C GLU A 226 12.98 -10.07 -0.76
N MET A 227 14.27 -10.22 -0.46
CA MET A 227 14.94 -11.52 -0.42
C MET A 227 15.11 -11.97 1.02
N LEU A 228 14.55 -13.14 1.38
CA LEU A 228 14.68 -13.68 2.73
C LEU A 228 16.14 -14.11 2.99
N VAL A 229 16.79 -13.49 3.98
CA VAL A 229 18.16 -13.79 4.43
C VAL A 229 18.15 -14.77 5.59
N ALA A 230 17.26 -14.55 6.56
CA ALA A 230 17.15 -15.38 7.75
C ALA A 230 15.73 -15.34 8.34
N GLU A 231 15.41 -16.35 9.13
CA GLU A 231 14.17 -16.45 9.90
C GLU A 231 14.53 -16.83 11.34
N SER A 232 13.87 -16.20 12.31
CA SER A 232 13.96 -16.56 13.73
C SER A 232 12.56 -16.79 14.30
N PRO A 233 12.34 -17.86 15.08
CA PRO A 233 11.05 -18.11 15.69
C PRO A 233 10.80 -17.11 16.84
N GLY A 234 9.53 -16.80 17.08
CA GLY A 234 9.10 -16.08 18.27
C GLY A 234 9.01 -17.01 19.49
N PHE A 235 9.02 -16.43 20.68
CA PHE A 235 8.94 -17.14 21.95
C PHE A 235 7.88 -16.52 22.84
N LEU A 236 7.11 -17.34 23.54
CA LEU A 236 6.17 -16.84 24.55
C LEU A 236 6.93 -16.48 25.82
N THR A 237 6.65 -15.31 26.36
CA THR A 237 7.15 -14.89 27.67
C THR A 237 6.24 -15.44 28.77
N GLU A 238 6.81 -16.15 29.75
CA GLU A 238 6.09 -16.58 30.96
C GLU A 238 6.29 -15.56 32.10
N PRO A 239 5.37 -15.43 33.09
CA PRO A 239 4.04 -16.02 33.21
C PRO A 239 2.97 -14.91 33.29
N SER A 240 2.56 -14.33 32.15
CA SER A 240 1.33 -13.53 32.14
C SER A 240 0.13 -14.46 31.97
N LEU A 241 -0.97 -14.15 32.66
CA LEU A 241 -2.25 -14.86 32.65
C LEU A 241 -2.60 -15.43 31.25
N GLU A 242 -3.02 -16.71 31.21
CA GLU A 242 -2.98 -17.62 30.05
C GLU A 242 -3.51 -17.10 28.70
N LEU A 243 -4.37 -16.09 28.68
CA LEU A 243 -4.94 -15.56 27.43
C LEU A 243 -4.07 -14.52 26.71
N TYR A 244 -3.11 -13.89 27.39
CA TYR A 244 -2.40 -12.71 26.86
C TYR A 244 -0.88 -12.86 26.95
N ARG A 245 -0.34 -13.94 26.36
CA ARG A 245 1.11 -14.14 26.28
C ARG A 245 1.71 -13.36 25.10
N ASP A 246 2.51 -12.35 25.41
CA ASP A 246 3.25 -11.61 24.39
C ASP A 246 4.33 -12.50 23.78
N VAL A 247 4.50 -12.33 22.46
CA VAL A 247 5.51 -13.08 21.72
C VAL A 247 6.73 -12.18 21.57
N SER A 248 7.85 -12.63 22.10
CA SER A 248 9.14 -11.97 21.98
C SER A 248 9.93 -12.53 20.80
N PHE A 249 10.61 -11.64 20.10
CA PHE A 249 11.53 -11.95 19.01
C PHE A 249 12.90 -11.40 19.33
N TRP A 250 13.92 -12.07 18.80
CA TRP A 250 15.30 -11.59 18.85
C TRP A 250 15.48 -10.42 17.88
N LYS A 251 15.98 -9.28 18.37
CA LYS A 251 16.33 -8.12 17.54
C LYS A 251 17.47 -8.47 16.60
N PRO A 252 17.55 -7.84 15.42
CA PRO A 252 18.67 -8.07 14.51
C PRO A 252 20.01 -7.88 15.19
N THR A 253 20.16 -6.75 15.89
CA THR A 253 21.29 -6.41 16.75
C THR A 253 20.88 -6.60 18.19
N CYS A 254 21.73 -7.27 18.97
CA CYS A 254 21.61 -7.34 20.42
C CYS A 254 22.95 -6.95 21.04
N LYS A 255 22.95 -5.93 21.89
CA LYS A 255 24.16 -5.50 22.62
C LYS A 255 24.22 -6.25 23.96
N VAL A 256 25.21 -7.11 24.12
CA VAL A 256 25.48 -7.87 25.35
C VAL A 256 26.82 -7.43 25.91
N GLY A 257 26.79 -6.58 26.95
CA GLY A 257 27.99 -5.87 27.39
C GLY A 257 28.50 -4.94 26.29
N ASP A 258 29.76 -5.10 25.89
CA ASP A 258 30.39 -4.34 24.80
C ASP A 258 30.31 -5.04 23.44
N GLU A 259 29.86 -6.30 23.40
CA GLU A 259 29.72 -7.07 22.15
C GLU A 259 28.36 -6.79 21.49
N VAL A 260 28.37 -6.57 20.17
CA VAL A 260 27.15 -6.52 19.35
C VAL A 260 26.98 -7.87 18.67
N LEU A 261 26.03 -8.66 19.16
CA LEU A 261 25.64 -9.94 18.59
C LEU A 261 24.61 -9.72 17.48
N GLY A 262 24.98 -10.10 16.25
CA GLY A 262 24.09 -10.11 15.10
C GLY A 262 23.50 -11.49 14.83
N LEU A 263 22.34 -11.52 14.16
CA LEU A 263 21.65 -12.74 13.71
C LEU A 263 22.51 -13.69 12.86
N THR A 264 23.50 -13.15 12.15
CA THR A 264 24.41 -13.97 11.33
C THR A 264 25.35 -14.81 12.19
N ARG A 265 25.55 -14.45 13.47
CA ARG A 265 26.46 -15.12 14.40
C ARG A 265 25.75 -15.96 15.45
N ALA A 266 24.46 -15.76 15.69
CA ALA A 266 23.72 -16.44 16.75
C ALA A 266 22.43 -17.08 16.22
N LYS A 267 22.18 -18.33 16.58
CA LYS A 267 20.92 -19.04 16.34
C LYS A 267 20.23 -19.27 17.67
N THR A 268 19.00 -18.81 17.82
CA THR A 268 18.22 -19.11 19.03
C THR A 268 17.84 -20.59 19.05
N ILE A 269 18.13 -21.26 20.16
CA ILE A 269 17.88 -22.70 20.37
C ILE A 269 16.88 -22.95 21.51
N GLY A 270 16.53 -21.91 22.27
CA GLY A 270 15.55 -22.02 23.34
C GLY A 270 15.36 -20.73 24.09
N TYR A 271 14.35 -20.73 24.95
CA TYR A 271 14.05 -19.67 25.90
C TYR A 271 13.74 -20.32 27.25
N ASP A 272 14.36 -19.83 28.31
CA ASP A 272 14.26 -20.39 29.67
C ASP A 272 14.40 -19.27 30.69
N ASN A 273 13.45 -19.13 31.61
CA ASN A 273 13.50 -18.17 32.73
C ASN A 273 14.00 -16.76 32.33
N GLU A 274 13.35 -16.11 31.37
CA GLU A 274 13.73 -14.76 30.91
C GLU A 274 15.09 -14.67 30.21
N SER A 275 15.69 -15.79 29.83
CA SER A 275 16.95 -15.84 29.07
C SER A 275 16.77 -16.57 27.74
N PHE A 276 17.42 -16.04 26.70
CA PHE A 276 17.56 -16.70 25.42
C PHE A 276 18.79 -17.59 25.44
N LYS A 277 18.59 -18.86 25.11
CA LYS A 277 19.68 -19.76 24.80
C LYS A 277 20.03 -19.57 23.33
N VAL A 278 21.21 -19.01 23.06
CA VAL A 278 21.71 -18.83 21.69
C VAL A 278 22.93 -19.72 21.44
N GLN A 279 22.97 -20.33 20.28
CA GLN A 279 24.12 -21.06 19.76
C GLN A 279 24.90 -20.18 18.79
N LEU A 280 26.18 -19.96 19.05
CA LEU A 280 27.03 -19.15 18.17
C LEU A 280 27.47 -19.96 16.94
N LYS A 281 27.21 -19.44 15.73
CA LYS A 281 27.69 -20.02 14.48
C LYS A 281 29.22 -19.97 14.44
N GLY A 282 29.84 -21.12 14.16
CA GLY A 282 31.30 -21.27 14.06
C GLY A 282 31.97 -21.88 15.29
N SER A 283 31.31 -21.90 16.45
CA SER A 283 31.89 -22.48 17.67
C SER A 283 31.46 -23.93 17.95
N GLY A 284 30.60 -24.52 17.11
CA GLY A 284 30.15 -25.92 17.17
C GLY A 284 29.24 -26.27 18.36
N THR A 285 29.59 -25.85 19.57
CA THR A 285 28.94 -26.23 20.82
C THR A 285 28.81 -25.11 21.85
N GLU A 286 29.38 -23.92 21.62
CA GLU A 286 29.24 -22.81 22.57
C GLU A 286 27.79 -22.29 22.57
N GLN A 287 27.11 -22.54 23.68
CA GLN A 287 25.81 -21.98 24.01
C GLN A 287 26.01 -20.85 25.00
N ARG A 288 25.33 -19.72 24.80
CA ARG A 288 25.29 -18.62 25.76
C ARG A 288 23.85 -18.34 26.15
N ASP A 289 23.65 -18.12 27.44
CA ASP A 289 22.39 -17.64 27.98
C ASP A 289 22.44 -16.11 28.02
N ILE A 290 21.53 -15.47 27.29
CA ILE A 290 21.46 -14.02 27.17
C ILE A 290 20.16 -13.56 27.80
N LEU A 291 20.26 -12.74 28.85
CA LEU A 291 19.09 -12.17 29.52
C LEU A 291 18.23 -11.40 28.51
N ALA A 292 16.92 -11.60 28.55
CA ALA A 292 15.94 -10.94 27.72
C ALA A 292 15.80 -9.46 28.09
N SER A 293 16.79 -8.66 27.67
CA SER A 293 16.76 -7.21 27.85
C SER A 293 15.97 -6.55 26.73
N ALA A 294 15.38 -5.39 27.02
CA ALA A 294 14.70 -4.54 26.04
C ALA A 294 15.61 -4.16 24.85
N ASN A 295 16.93 -4.23 25.01
CA ASN A 295 17.91 -3.98 23.95
C ASN A 295 18.02 -5.12 22.92
N CYS A 296 17.58 -6.33 23.29
CA CYS A 296 17.74 -7.53 22.48
C CYS A 296 16.41 -8.13 22.02
N THR A 297 15.29 -7.67 22.55
CA THR A 297 13.96 -8.19 22.22
C THR A 297 13.03 -7.18 21.59
N VAL A 298 12.18 -7.66 20.68
CA VAL A 298 10.96 -6.97 20.25
C VAL A 298 9.79 -7.84 20.68
N MET A 299 8.76 -7.24 21.26
CA MET A 299 7.54 -7.96 21.65
C MET A 299 6.42 -7.60 20.68
N THR A 300 5.56 -8.57 20.32
CA THR A 300 4.28 -8.30 19.68
C THR A 300 3.13 -8.68 20.60
N SER A 301 2.03 -7.95 20.49
CA SER A 301 0.85 -8.15 21.32
C SER A 301 0.26 -9.55 21.13
N SER A 302 -0.05 -10.17 22.26
CA SER A 302 -0.79 -11.43 22.36
C SER A 302 -2.16 -11.47 21.67
N LEU A 303 -2.82 -10.32 21.48
CA LEU A 303 -4.18 -10.22 20.92
C LEU A 303 -4.27 -10.70 19.46
N GLY A 304 -3.15 -10.70 18.74
CA GLY A 304 -3.11 -11.22 17.37
C GLY A 304 -3.38 -12.73 17.32
N ARG A 305 -2.98 -13.50 18.34
CA ARG A 305 -3.05 -14.97 18.31
C ARG A 305 -4.48 -15.50 18.23
N PRO A 306 -5.44 -15.11 19.11
CA PRO A 306 -6.82 -15.60 19.00
C PRO A 306 -7.49 -15.22 17.67
N ALA A 307 -7.21 -14.02 17.14
CA ALA A 307 -7.73 -13.59 15.85
C ALA A 307 -7.15 -14.45 14.71
N LEU A 308 -5.85 -14.71 14.71
CA LEU A 308 -5.22 -15.60 13.73
C LEU A 308 -5.74 -17.04 13.85
N GLN A 309 -5.91 -17.56 15.06
CA GLN A 309 -6.50 -18.88 15.30
C GLN A 309 -7.92 -18.96 14.74
N ASN A 310 -8.75 -17.94 14.98
CA ASN A 310 -10.10 -17.88 14.40
C ASN A 310 -10.06 -17.80 12.85
N THR A 311 -9.07 -17.09 12.29
CA THR A 311 -8.86 -17.05 10.82
C THR A 311 -8.50 -18.44 10.29
N LEU A 312 -7.58 -19.13 10.96
CA LEU A 312 -7.08 -20.45 10.57
C LEU A 312 -8.11 -21.57 10.86
N ALA A 313 -9.04 -21.34 11.79
CA ALA A 313 -10.17 -22.21 12.03
C ALA A 313 -11.10 -22.32 10.81
N VAL A 314 -11.09 -21.37 9.86
CA VAL A 314 -11.80 -21.54 8.58
C VAL A 314 -11.28 -22.75 7.78
N LEU A 315 -10.01 -23.10 7.99
CA LEU A 315 -9.42 -24.27 7.38
C LEU A 315 -9.88 -25.54 8.13
N ASP A 316 -10.35 -25.42 9.39
CA ASP A 316 -10.84 -26.53 10.21
C ASP A 316 -12.24 -26.95 9.75
N SER A 317 -12.26 -27.89 8.82
CA SER A 317 -13.51 -28.57 8.45
C SER A 317 -13.23 -29.99 8.01
N SER A 318 -14.18 -30.87 8.34
CA SER A 318 -14.20 -32.25 7.88
C SER A 318 -14.89 -32.34 6.53
N TYR A 319 -14.30 -33.09 5.61
CA TYR A 319 -14.87 -33.34 4.30
C TYR A 319 -15.85 -34.52 4.36
N SER A 320 -17.14 -34.32 4.08
CA SER A 320 -18.12 -35.43 4.01
C SER A 320 -18.77 -35.51 2.63
N TYR A 321 -18.75 -36.69 2.01
CA TYR A 321 -19.44 -36.92 0.74
C TYR A 321 -20.96 -36.91 0.92
N ARG A 322 -21.68 -36.13 0.09
CA ARG A 322 -23.15 -36.04 0.13
C ARG A 322 -23.74 -36.82 -1.04
N GLY A 323 -23.79 -38.14 -0.94
CA GLY A 323 -24.51 -38.95 -1.93
C GLY A 323 -24.27 -40.44 -1.77
N SER A 324 -25.25 -41.24 -2.17
CA SER A 324 -25.16 -42.69 -2.37
C SER A 324 -24.90 -43.01 -3.84
N VAL A 325 -24.24 -42.12 -4.58
CA VAL A 325 -23.93 -42.39 -5.99
C VAL A 325 -22.83 -43.45 -6.02
N PRO A 326 -23.07 -44.64 -6.61
CA PRO A 326 -22.03 -45.62 -6.82
C PRO A 326 -21.00 -45.01 -7.77
N VAL A 327 -19.90 -44.51 -7.20
CA VAL A 327 -18.86 -43.89 -7.99
C VAL A 327 -17.88 -44.97 -8.42
N GLU A 328 -17.77 -45.17 -9.73
CA GLU A 328 -16.92 -46.21 -10.33
C GLU A 328 -15.42 -45.88 -10.25
N SER A 329 -15.06 -44.63 -9.92
CA SER A 329 -13.67 -44.19 -9.79
C SER A 329 -13.42 -43.12 -8.71
N ILE A 330 -12.19 -43.11 -8.18
CA ILE A 330 -11.71 -42.08 -7.25
C ILE A 330 -11.77 -40.68 -7.89
N ARG A 331 -11.44 -40.58 -9.18
CA ARG A 331 -11.46 -39.31 -9.92
C ARG A 331 -12.85 -38.70 -9.95
N GLN A 332 -13.86 -39.49 -10.28
CA GLN A 332 -15.25 -39.02 -10.30
C GLN A 332 -15.75 -38.69 -8.88
N ARG A 333 -15.18 -39.29 -7.82
CA ARG A 333 -15.43 -38.83 -6.44
C ARG A 333 -14.89 -37.43 -6.25
N TRP A 334 -13.63 -37.17 -6.62
CA TRP A 334 -13.04 -35.84 -6.53
C TRP A 334 -13.80 -34.77 -7.32
N GLU A 335 -14.36 -35.12 -8.47
CA GLU A 335 -15.17 -34.21 -9.29
C GLU A 335 -16.57 -33.96 -8.70
N ASN A 336 -17.18 -34.96 -8.07
CA ASN A 336 -18.51 -34.86 -7.43
C ASN A 336 -18.45 -34.42 -5.97
N ASN A 337 -17.27 -34.03 -5.49
CA ASN A 337 -17.04 -33.72 -4.09
C ASN A 337 -17.55 -32.32 -3.74
N PHE A 338 -18.45 -32.24 -2.75
CA PHE A 338 -18.93 -30.96 -2.20
C PHE A 338 -18.24 -30.72 -0.85
N CYS A 339 -17.22 -29.86 -0.84
CA CYS A 339 -16.63 -29.40 0.41
C CYS A 339 -17.61 -28.44 1.09
N GLY A 340 -17.79 -28.56 2.42
CA GLY A 340 -18.59 -27.59 3.18
C GLY A 340 -18.10 -26.17 2.92
N PRO A 341 -16.81 -25.88 3.16
CA PRO A 341 -16.12 -24.72 2.61
C PRO A 341 -15.56 -25.06 1.21
N TRP A 342 -15.97 -24.32 0.19
CA TRP A 342 -15.45 -24.43 -1.18
C TRP A 342 -13.92 -24.30 -1.28
N SER A 343 -13.29 -23.68 -0.27
CA SER A 343 -11.86 -23.45 -0.16
C SER A 343 -11.00 -24.72 -0.09
N LEU A 344 -11.50 -25.79 0.53
CA LEU A 344 -10.73 -27.04 0.67
C LEU A 344 -10.58 -27.79 -0.65
N THR A 345 -11.50 -27.61 -1.60
CA THR A 345 -11.41 -28.25 -2.92
C THR A 345 -10.13 -27.85 -3.65
N GLY A 346 -9.74 -26.57 -3.54
CA GLY A 346 -8.50 -26.08 -4.14
C GLY A 346 -7.25 -26.63 -3.45
N LEU A 347 -7.28 -26.82 -2.13
CA LEU A 347 -6.17 -27.41 -1.37
C LEU A 347 -5.94 -28.87 -1.78
N LEU A 348 -7.03 -29.61 -1.97
CA LEU A 348 -7.04 -31.00 -2.42
C LEU A 348 -6.56 -31.17 -3.86
N ASN A 349 -6.57 -30.10 -4.67
CA ASN A 349 -6.13 -30.09 -6.06
C ASN A 349 -6.67 -31.29 -6.87
N GLY A 350 -7.97 -31.55 -6.78
CA GLY A 350 -8.62 -32.69 -7.47
C GLY A 350 -8.13 -34.07 -7.03
N GLY A 351 -7.67 -34.20 -5.78
CA GLY A 351 -7.09 -35.46 -5.26
C GLY A 351 -5.62 -35.66 -5.61
N SER A 352 -4.94 -34.60 -6.06
CA SER A 352 -3.51 -34.59 -6.38
C SER A 352 -2.65 -33.92 -5.30
N MET A 353 -3.14 -33.86 -4.06
CA MET A 353 -2.43 -33.24 -2.94
C MET A 353 -1.27 -34.12 -2.47
N SER A 354 -0.13 -33.51 -2.18
CA SER A 354 1.09 -34.17 -1.68
C SER A 354 1.63 -33.43 -0.47
N PHE A 355 2.62 -34.00 0.22
CA PHE A 355 3.35 -33.29 1.28
C PHE A 355 3.91 -31.95 0.75
N ALA A 356 4.59 -31.96 -0.39
CA ALA A 356 5.18 -30.76 -1.00
C ALA A 356 4.13 -29.69 -1.37
N SER A 357 3.00 -30.09 -1.94
CA SER A 357 1.93 -29.13 -2.26
C SER A 357 1.29 -28.55 -1.01
N THR A 358 1.20 -29.33 0.06
CA THR A 358 0.67 -28.86 1.36
C THR A 358 1.61 -27.83 1.99
N VAL A 359 2.92 -28.13 2.03
CA VAL A 359 3.95 -27.20 2.52
C VAL A 359 3.92 -25.89 1.74
N SER A 360 3.79 -25.96 0.41
CA SER A 360 3.68 -24.77 -0.43
C SER A 360 2.39 -23.99 -0.16
N ALA A 361 1.25 -24.68 -0.02
CA ALA A 361 -0.03 -24.05 0.32
C ALA A 361 0.01 -23.33 1.68
N THR A 362 0.55 -23.97 2.72
CA THR A 362 0.68 -23.36 4.06
C THR A 362 1.69 -22.20 4.04
N ALA A 363 2.78 -22.31 3.30
CA ALA A 363 3.76 -21.23 3.14
C ALA A 363 3.14 -20.01 2.46
N ARG A 364 2.35 -20.20 1.38
CA ARG A 364 1.61 -19.12 0.73
C ARG A 364 0.60 -18.47 1.67
N ALA A 365 -0.16 -19.27 2.43
CA ALA A 365 -1.08 -18.76 3.44
C ALA A 365 -0.36 -17.87 4.48
N CYS A 366 0.82 -18.30 4.96
CA CYS A 366 1.64 -17.54 5.89
C CYS A 366 2.15 -16.22 5.29
N THR A 367 2.60 -16.23 4.04
CA THR A 367 3.02 -15.01 3.33
C THR A 367 1.85 -14.06 3.14
N ALA A 368 0.68 -14.57 2.76
CA ALA A 368 -0.53 -13.78 2.61
C ALA A 368 -0.94 -13.11 3.93
N LEU A 369 -0.99 -13.89 5.03
CA LEU A 369 -1.22 -13.37 6.39
C LEU A 369 -0.22 -12.29 6.75
N THR A 370 1.06 -12.53 6.48
CA THR A 370 2.14 -11.57 6.76
C THR A 370 1.96 -10.27 6.00
N ASN A 371 1.69 -10.34 4.69
CA ASN A 371 1.46 -9.15 3.87
C ASN A 371 0.25 -8.37 4.39
N ARG A 372 -0.85 -9.07 4.72
CA ARG A 372 -2.04 -8.41 5.26
C ARG A 372 -1.82 -7.80 6.65
N MET A 373 -1.05 -8.47 7.51
CA MET A 373 -0.65 -7.89 8.80
C MET A 373 0.16 -6.61 8.59
N ARG A 374 1.11 -6.59 7.66
CA ARG A 374 1.88 -5.38 7.33
C ARG A 374 0.97 -4.24 6.86
N GLU A 375 0.02 -4.52 5.95
CA GLU A 375 -0.94 -3.52 5.48
C GLU A 375 -1.80 -2.93 6.61
N ILE A 376 -2.33 -3.77 7.50
CA ILE A 376 -3.20 -3.33 8.60
C ILE A 376 -2.38 -2.56 9.65
N MET A 377 -1.16 -3.02 9.94
CA MET A 377 -0.27 -2.37 10.92
C MET A 377 0.17 -0.97 10.47
N VAL A 378 0.29 -0.74 9.15
CA VAL A 378 0.62 0.60 8.64
C VAL A 378 -0.46 1.63 8.99
N GLN A 379 -1.71 1.18 9.10
CA GLN A 379 -2.83 2.11 9.18
C GLN A 379 -3.01 2.75 10.56
N ARG A 380 -2.56 2.15 11.69
CA ARG A 380 -2.79 2.71 13.05
C ARG A 380 -1.81 2.19 14.11
N ASN A 381 -0.84 3.01 14.53
CA ASN A 381 -0.26 2.91 15.87
C ASN A 381 -1.18 3.66 16.84
N PHE A 382 -1.98 2.94 17.61
CA PHE A 382 -2.71 3.53 18.73
C PHE A 382 -1.74 3.75 19.89
N LEU A 383 -1.20 4.95 20.01
CA LEU A 383 -0.66 5.40 21.28
C LEU A 383 -1.84 5.72 22.18
N VAL A 384 -2.08 4.88 23.19
CA VAL A 384 -2.96 5.22 24.30
C VAL A 384 -2.17 6.17 25.19
N ASP A 385 -2.10 7.43 24.77
CA ASP A 385 -1.88 8.51 25.73
C ASP A 385 -3.24 8.78 26.39
N GLU A 386 -3.22 8.99 27.70
CA GLU A 386 -4.25 8.61 28.67
C GLU A 386 -5.70 9.08 28.36
N PHE A 387 -5.90 10.02 27.43
CA PHE A 387 -7.22 10.45 26.94
C PHE A 387 -7.31 10.80 25.45
N ASN A 388 -6.24 10.62 24.64
CA ASN A 388 -6.25 10.99 23.22
C ASN A 388 -5.64 9.88 22.35
N LEU A 389 -6.50 9.25 21.55
CA LEU A 389 -6.10 8.30 20.51
C LEU A 389 -5.45 9.06 19.34
N VAL A 390 -4.17 9.42 19.48
CA VAL A 390 -3.38 9.91 18.36
C VAL A 390 -2.93 8.69 17.56
N ALA A 391 -3.54 8.51 16.38
CA ALA A 391 -3.10 7.47 15.46
C ALA A 391 -1.84 7.96 14.76
N GLU A 392 -0.67 7.50 15.20
CA GLU A 392 0.52 7.65 14.37
C GLU A 392 0.44 6.61 13.24
N PRO A 393 0.68 6.98 11.97
CA PRO A 393 0.73 6.00 10.90
C PRO A 393 1.95 5.09 11.15
N GLY A 394 1.67 3.81 11.40
CA GLY A 394 2.71 2.82 11.65
C GLY A 394 3.40 2.37 10.35
N GLY A 395 4.55 1.72 10.46
CA GLY A 395 5.01 0.77 9.43
C GLY A 395 5.64 1.31 8.14
N TYR A 396 6.07 2.57 8.06
CA TYR A 396 6.92 2.98 6.93
C TYR A 396 8.33 2.41 7.05
N ILE A 397 8.83 1.82 5.96
CA ILE A 397 10.24 1.50 5.83
C ILE A 397 10.92 2.75 5.29
N HIS A 398 11.79 3.34 6.09
CA HIS A 398 12.60 4.46 5.64
C HIS A 398 13.79 3.94 4.83
N GLY A 399 13.86 4.38 3.57
CA GLY A 399 15.02 4.22 2.70
C GLY A 399 15.60 5.57 2.34
N GLU A 400 16.82 5.55 1.82
CA GLU A 400 17.47 6.73 1.25
C GLU A 400 17.21 6.74 -0.26
N VAL A 401 16.62 7.82 -0.77
CA VAL A 401 16.39 8.03 -2.21
C VAL A 401 17.37 9.05 -2.75
N ILE A 402 18.07 8.70 -3.83
CA ILE A 402 18.85 9.68 -4.59
C ILE A 402 17.89 10.29 -5.62
N GLN A 403 17.38 11.48 -5.30
CA GLN A 403 16.52 12.23 -6.20
C GLN A 403 17.33 13.30 -6.94
N THR A 404 17.25 13.31 -8.27
CA THR A 404 17.74 14.45 -9.05
C THR A 404 16.77 15.61 -8.88
N ALA A 405 17.14 16.60 -8.08
CA ALA A 405 16.40 17.84 -7.94
C ALA A 405 16.89 18.86 -8.98
N VAL A 406 15.95 19.53 -9.65
CA VAL A 406 16.29 20.70 -10.48
C VAL A 406 16.49 21.88 -9.55
N CYS A 407 17.74 22.19 -9.23
CA CYS A 407 18.08 23.41 -8.51
C CYS A 407 17.99 24.59 -9.48
N THR A 408 16.89 25.35 -9.41
CA THR A 408 16.79 26.61 -10.14
C THR A 408 17.52 27.70 -9.37
N GLU A 409 18.67 28.16 -9.86
CA GLU A 409 19.33 29.34 -9.32
C GLU A 409 18.64 30.60 -9.87
N PHE A 410 18.07 31.40 -8.98
CA PHE A 410 17.45 32.65 -9.37
C PHE A 410 18.48 33.78 -9.46
N LEU A 411 18.97 34.02 -10.68
CA LEU A 411 19.89 35.11 -10.96
C LEU A 411 19.14 36.45 -11.02
N TRP A 412 19.09 37.18 -9.89
CA TRP A 412 18.47 38.51 -9.77
C TRP A 412 18.91 39.53 -10.84
N ARG A 413 20.09 39.34 -11.43
CA ARG A 413 20.60 40.18 -12.52
C ARG A 413 19.69 40.20 -13.75
N TRP A 414 18.91 39.14 -13.99
CA TRP A 414 17.96 39.10 -15.10
C TRP A 414 16.70 39.91 -14.86
N LEU A 415 16.31 40.13 -13.59
CA LEU A 415 15.20 41.03 -13.24
C LEU A 415 15.56 42.52 -13.39
N LEU A 416 16.85 42.83 -13.41
CA LEU A 416 17.34 44.21 -13.46
C LEU A 416 16.91 44.90 -14.76
N GLY A 417 16.90 44.18 -15.88
CA GLY A 417 16.41 44.69 -17.17
C GLY A 417 14.94 45.11 -17.14
N PRO A 418 13.99 44.18 -16.86
CA PRO A 418 12.56 44.51 -16.74
C PRO A 418 12.26 45.58 -15.68
N ALA A 419 12.95 45.56 -14.53
CA ALA A 419 12.77 46.57 -13.49
C ALA A 419 13.21 47.96 -13.97
N LEU A 420 14.31 48.06 -14.70
CA LEU A 420 14.79 49.32 -15.28
C LEU A 420 13.81 49.84 -16.35
N ILE A 421 13.29 48.96 -17.21
CA ILE A 421 12.26 49.31 -18.19
C ILE A 421 11.01 49.86 -17.47
N LEU A 422 10.55 49.20 -16.39
CA LEU A 422 9.41 49.66 -15.59
C LEU A 422 9.67 51.02 -14.91
N LEU A 423 10.88 51.25 -14.40
CA LEU A 423 11.25 52.54 -13.81
C LEU A 423 11.29 53.65 -14.86
N VAL A 424 11.82 53.36 -16.04
CA VAL A 424 11.88 54.32 -17.15
C VAL A 424 10.48 54.65 -17.66
N THR A 425 9.61 53.65 -17.88
CA THR A 425 8.23 53.89 -18.31
C THR A 425 7.44 54.65 -17.25
N PHE A 426 7.61 54.32 -15.97
CA PHE A 426 7.01 55.07 -14.87
C PHE A 426 7.47 56.53 -14.83
N ALA A 427 8.77 56.79 -15.01
CA ALA A 427 9.32 58.14 -15.07
C ALA A 427 8.76 58.94 -16.26
N PHE A 428 8.66 58.33 -17.44
CA PHE A 428 8.03 58.97 -18.61
C PHE A 428 6.55 59.28 -18.39
N LEU A 429 5.81 58.36 -17.76
CA LEU A 429 4.40 58.55 -17.44
C LEU A 429 4.24 59.70 -16.43
N MET A 430 5.03 59.71 -15.36
CA MET A 430 5.04 60.83 -14.41
C MET A 430 5.42 62.16 -15.06
N TYR A 431 6.42 62.16 -15.94
CA TYR A 431 6.81 63.36 -16.70
C TYR A 431 5.66 63.88 -17.58
N SER A 432 4.97 62.99 -18.29
CA SER A 432 3.81 63.36 -19.11
C SER A 432 2.66 63.94 -18.27
N VAL A 433 2.37 63.36 -17.11
CA VAL A 433 1.35 63.83 -16.17
C VAL A 433 1.72 65.19 -15.60
N VAL A 434 2.95 65.36 -15.11
CA VAL A 434 3.44 66.64 -14.58
C VAL A 434 3.43 67.71 -15.65
N ARG A 435 3.96 67.41 -16.85
CA ARG A 435 3.95 68.36 -17.98
C ARG A 435 2.53 68.74 -18.38
N SER A 436 1.63 67.75 -18.47
CA SER A 436 0.20 67.97 -18.75
C SER A 436 -0.41 68.90 -17.71
N VAL A 437 -0.22 68.64 -16.41
CA VAL A 437 -0.78 69.46 -15.33
C VAL A 437 -0.18 70.87 -15.30
N VAL A 438 1.13 71.03 -15.48
CA VAL A 438 1.80 72.34 -15.45
C VAL A 438 1.40 73.19 -16.66
N ARG A 439 1.23 72.58 -17.84
CA ARG A 439 0.84 73.28 -19.06
C ARG A 439 -0.66 73.33 -19.31
N ARG A 440 -1.51 72.86 -18.38
CA ARG A 440 -2.97 72.88 -18.52
C ARG A 440 -3.55 74.25 -18.89
N ASN A 441 -2.88 75.33 -18.47
CA ASN A 441 -3.33 76.69 -18.71
C ASN A 441 -2.72 77.33 -19.97
N LEU A 442 -1.70 76.70 -20.58
CA LEU A 442 -0.95 77.24 -21.72
C LEU A 442 -1.29 76.53 -23.02
N GLU A 443 -1.65 75.26 -22.95
CA GLU A 443 -1.99 74.42 -24.10
C GLU A 443 -3.30 73.71 -23.75
N PRO A 444 -4.46 74.11 -24.32
CA PRO A 444 -5.69 73.35 -24.14
C PRO A 444 -5.44 71.94 -24.67
N LEU A 445 -5.42 70.96 -23.76
CA LEU A 445 -5.25 69.56 -24.09
C LEU A 445 -6.55 69.06 -24.69
N TRP A 446 -6.74 69.35 -25.97
CA TRP A 446 -7.75 68.70 -26.78
C TRP A 446 -7.35 67.22 -26.85
N LYS A 447 -8.02 66.37 -26.06
CA LYS A 447 -8.12 64.94 -26.39
C LYS A 447 -8.45 64.89 -27.89
N ASN A 448 -7.73 64.10 -28.70
CA ASN A 448 -7.79 63.94 -30.17
C ASN A 448 -9.21 63.79 -30.78
N SER A 449 -10.12 64.67 -30.42
CA SER A 449 -11.51 64.73 -30.78
C SER A 449 -11.55 65.70 -31.95
N LEU A 450 -11.84 65.15 -33.13
CA LEU A 450 -12.04 65.90 -34.37
C LEU A 450 -13.00 67.09 -34.18
N LEU A 451 -13.91 66.97 -33.21
CA LEU A 451 -14.92 67.96 -32.85
C LEU A 451 -14.33 69.35 -32.58
N SER A 452 -13.18 69.42 -31.91
CA SER A 452 -12.56 70.69 -31.55
C SER A 452 -11.98 71.43 -32.75
N ALA A 453 -11.47 70.68 -33.73
CA ALA A 453 -11.01 71.24 -34.99
C ALA A 453 -12.18 71.77 -35.85
N LEU A 454 -13.36 71.16 -35.76
CA LEU A 454 -14.56 71.56 -36.52
C LEU A 454 -15.18 72.89 -36.05
N TYR A 455 -15.14 73.18 -34.74
CA TYR A 455 -15.79 74.38 -34.18
C TYR A 455 -14.87 75.58 -33.97
N LEU A 456 -13.55 75.42 -34.14
CA LEU A 456 -12.58 76.52 -34.08
C LEU A 456 -12.31 77.05 -35.49
N ASN A 457 -13.23 77.85 -36.01
CA ASN A 457 -13.00 78.58 -37.25
C ASN A 457 -11.98 79.71 -36.96
N PRO A 458 -10.82 79.77 -37.64
CA PRO A 458 -9.74 80.73 -37.34
C PRO A 458 -10.09 82.22 -37.56
N GLY A 459 -11.33 82.55 -37.93
CA GLY A 459 -11.82 83.93 -38.09
C GLY A 459 -12.66 84.49 -36.92
N SER A 460 -13.04 83.70 -35.92
CA SER A 460 -13.90 84.17 -34.81
C SER A 460 -13.10 84.46 -33.54
N GLU A 461 -12.29 85.51 -33.58
CA GLU A 461 -11.27 85.81 -32.56
C GLU A 461 -11.77 86.62 -31.34
N SER A 462 -13.02 86.45 -30.86
CA SER A 462 -13.46 87.28 -29.72
C SER A 462 -14.50 86.74 -28.72
N LEU A 463 -14.69 85.43 -28.57
CA LEU A 463 -15.65 84.91 -27.55
C LEU A 463 -15.18 83.63 -26.84
N ALA A 464 -13.92 83.58 -26.40
CA ALA A 464 -13.44 82.57 -25.45
C ALA A 464 -13.54 83.09 -24.01
N SER A 465 -14.77 83.27 -23.50
CA SER A 465 -15.02 83.30 -22.04
C SER A 465 -15.45 81.90 -21.57
N GLU A 466 -15.23 81.62 -20.29
CA GLU A 466 -15.33 80.30 -19.65
C GLU A 466 -16.73 79.65 -19.70
N ASP A 467 -17.77 80.40 -20.08
CA ASP A 467 -19.13 79.89 -20.36
C ASP A 467 -19.24 79.11 -21.69
N SER A 468 -18.21 79.15 -22.54
CA SER A 468 -18.27 78.64 -23.91
C SER A 468 -18.36 77.11 -24.04
N ASN A 469 -17.91 76.32 -23.06
CA ASN A 469 -17.93 74.86 -23.19
C ASN A 469 -19.34 74.27 -23.13
N MET A 470 -20.23 74.84 -22.29
CA MET A 470 -21.62 74.38 -22.21
C MET A 470 -22.39 74.82 -23.45
N GLU A 471 -22.09 76.01 -23.98
CA GLU A 471 -22.70 76.52 -25.20
C GLU A 471 -22.19 75.78 -26.45
N LEU A 472 -20.90 75.45 -26.53
CA LEU A 472 -20.32 74.58 -27.56
C LEU A 472 -20.92 73.18 -27.51
N LYS A 473 -21.13 72.60 -26.32
CA LYS A 473 -21.80 71.30 -26.20
C LYS A 473 -23.25 71.37 -26.69
N LYS A 474 -23.97 72.42 -26.32
CA LYS A 474 -25.36 72.63 -26.77
C LYS A 474 -25.44 72.83 -28.28
N ARG A 475 -24.44 73.47 -28.89
CA ARG A 475 -24.32 73.66 -30.35
C ARG A 475 -23.89 72.38 -31.07
N ALA A 476 -23.01 71.58 -30.47
CA ALA A 476 -22.63 70.28 -31.00
C ALA A 476 -23.79 69.28 -30.94
N ASP A 477 -24.59 69.32 -29.88
CA ASP A 477 -25.79 68.48 -29.75
C ASP A 477 -26.91 68.91 -30.73
N SER A 478 -26.91 70.16 -31.22
CA SER A 478 -27.88 70.64 -32.21
C SER A 478 -27.46 70.40 -33.66
N ASP A 479 -26.17 70.23 -33.91
CA ASP A 479 -25.64 70.17 -35.26
C ASP A 479 -25.50 68.71 -35.71
N ILE A 480 -26.44 68.23 -36.51
CA ILE A 480 -26.29 66.96 -37.22
C ILE A 480 -25.40 67.21 -38.43
N VAL A 481 -24.25 66.54 -38.49
CA VAL A 481 -23.31 66.64 -39.61
C VAL A 481 -23.37 65.32 -40.36
N ALA A 482 -23.76 65.36 -41.62
CA ALA A 482 -23.81 64.20 -42.50
C ALA A 482 -22.57 64.20 -43.40
N LEU A 483 -21.92 63.05 -43.53
CA LEU A 483 -20.87 62.87 -44.53
C LEU A 483 -21.54 62.57 -45.86
N THR A 484 -21.63 63.56 -46.74
CA THR A 484 -22.23 63.42 -48.06
C THR A 484 -21.13 63.36 -49.12
N LYS A 485 -21.39 62.56 -50.16
CA LYS A 485 -20.47 62.40 -51.27
C LYS A 485 -20.84 63.41 -52.36
N THR A 486 -19.98 64.36 -52.63
CA THR A 486 -20.17 65.38 -53.66
C THR A 486 -20.16 64.73 -55.05
N SER A 487 -20.74 65.39 -56.05
CA SER A 487 -20.80 64.88 -57.44
C SER A 487 -19.41 64.61 -58.05
N GLU A 488 -18.36 65.23 -57.51
CA GLU A 488 -16.96 65.04 -57.90
C GLU A 488 -16.28 63.86 -57.17
N ASN A 489 -17.03 63.03 -56.45
CA ASN A 489 -16.54 61.83 -55.76
C ASN A 489 -15.67 62.10 -54.52
N THR A 490 -15.62 63.34 -54.06
CA THR A 490 -15.07 63.78 -52.76
C THR A 490 -16.09 63.57 -51.64
N TRP A 491 -15.62 63.39 -50.41
CA TRP A 491 -16.47 63.29 -49.22
C TRP A 491 -16.37 64.58 -48.44
N GLU A 492 -17.51 65.21 -48.18
CA GLU A 492 -17.60 66.45 -47.42
C GLU A 492 -18.54 66.28 -46.24
N LEU A 493 -18.23 66.97 -45.15
CA LEU A 493 -19.08 67.04 -43.97
C LEU A 493 -20.02 68.24 -44.16
N LEU A 494 -21.25 67.98 -44.57
CA LEU A 494 -22.27 69.01 -44.64
C LEU A 494 -23.09 69.00 -43.35
N LYS A 495 -23.29 70.19 -42.79
CA LYS A 495 -24.25 70.36 -41.71
C LYS A 495 -25.64 70.22 -42.31
N GLU A 496 -26.43 69.29 -41.78
CA GLU A 496 -27.81 69.08 -42.20
C GLU A 496 -28.62 70.30 -41.70
N GLU A 497 -28.85 71.28 -42.58
CA GLU A 497 -29.72 72.40 -42.24
C GLU A 497 -31.14 71.85 -42.09
N ASP A 498 -31.74 72.06 -40.91
CA ASP A 498 -33.13 71.69 -40.64
C ASP A 498 -34.02 72.22 -41.78
N HIS A 499 -34.50 71.32 -42.64
CA HIS A 499 -35.42 71.61 -43.73
C HIS A 499 -36.79 72.04 -43.17
N GLY A 500 -36.86 73.27 -42.68
CA GLY A 500 -38.08 74.01 -42.40
C GLY A 500 -38.32 75.02 -43.52
N ASP A 501 -39.29 74.71 -44.38
CA ASP A 501 -39.93 75.56 -45.40
C ASP A 501 -39.05 76.47 -46.27
N GLU A 502 -38.96 76.06 -47.54
CA GLU A 502 -38.61 76.85 -48.72
C GLU A 502 -39.02 78.33 -48.64
N SER A 503 -38.03 79.23 -48.65
CA SER A 503 -37.96 80.39 -49.57
C SER A 503 -36.82 81.33 -49.17
N GLN A 504 -35.90 81.55 -50.13
CA GLN A 504 -34.93 82.65 -50.24
C GLN A 504 -33.55 82.53 -49.55
N ARG A 505 -32.61 82.03 -50.36
CA ARG A 505 -31.41 82.75 -50.86
C ARG A 505 -30.29 83.13 -49.85
N GLY A 506 -29.28 82.26 -49.80
CA GLY A 506 -27.91 82.61 -50.22
C GLY A 506 -26.92 83.05 -49.13
N THR A 507 -26.03 82.14 -48.73
CA THR A 507 -24.55 82.25 -48.77
C THR A 507 -23.96 80.99 -48.13
N GLU A 508 -23.65 79.99 -48.95
CA GLU A 508 -23.01 78.74 -48.52
C GLU A 508 -21.50 78.99 -48.37
N TYR A 509 -20.94 78.70 -47.19
CA TYR A 509 -19.50 78.74 -46.95
C TYR A 509 -18.95 77.32 -47.08
N GLU A 510 -18.27 77.06 -48.19
CA GLU A 510 -17.63 75.79 -48.50
C GLU A 510 -16.33 75.64 -47.69
N MET A 511 -16.21 74.59 -46.88
CA MET A 511 -14.99 74.28 -46.12
C MET A 511 -14.43 72.95 -46.62
N VAL A 512 -13.68 73.00 -47.72
CA VAL A 512 -13.05 71.82 -48.32
C VAL A 512 -11.83 71.43 -47.48
N MET A 513 -11.91 70.30 -46.77
CA MET A 513 -10.73 69.64 -46.21
C MET A 513 -10.22 68.60 -47.20
N ASP A 514 -9.14 68.94 -47.91
CA ASP A 514 -8.42 68.00 -48.78
C ASP A 514 -7.67 66.97 -47.92
N TRP A 515 -8.08 65.71 -48.03
CA TRP A 515 -7.48 64.56 -47.34
C TRP A 515 -6.53 63.76 -48.25
N SER A 516 -6.03 64.35 -49.34
CA SER A 516 -4.96 63.74 -50.12
C SER A 516 -3.59 64.17 -49.58
N GLU A 517 -3.01 63.37 -48.68
CA GLU A 517 -1.56 63.07 -48.60
C GLU A 517 -1.18 62.41 -47.26
N ARG A 518 -0.85 61.10 -47.32
CA ARG A 518 0.36 60.44 -46.76
C ARG A 518 0.06 58.99 -46.39
N GLU A 519 0.23 58.12 -47.38
CA GLU A 519 0.81 56.79 -47.15
C GLU A 519 2.34 56.94 -47.10
N GLN A 520 2.94 56.60 -45.96
CA GLN A 520 4.21 55.90 -45.86
C GLN A 520 4.35 55.28 -44.46
#